data_AF-A0A933CZL5-F1
#
_entry.id   AF-A0A933CZL5-F1
#
_cell.length_a   1.000
_cell.length_b   1.000
_cell.length_c   1.000
_cell.angle_alpha   90.00
_cell.angle_beta   90.00
_cell.angle_gamma   90.00
#
_symmetry.space_group_name_H-M   'P 1'
#
loop_
_entity.id
_entity.type
_entity.pdbx_description
1 polymer ?
#
loop_
_entity_poly.entity_id
_entity_poly.type
_entity_poly.pdbx_seq_one_letter_code
_entity_poly.pdbx_strand_id
1 'polypeptide(L)'
;MEITFTPSAVGAQEAFLNIVSNDAYPPGDNIFIPLSGWGVDASVDPGELMATVIAFFDESVSGGSIAGSGPGNSAAGRLKAFGNMLKASSDLIEAGAYDLACTQLQDALNRTDGGTPPPDFVTGDSADELAAMIMEVMDALGCL
;
A
#
# COMPACT_ATOMS: atom_id res chain seq x y z
N MET A 1 20.29 -0.03 34.75
CA MET A 1 20.42 -0.84 33.53
C MET A 1 19.01 -1.12 33.06
N GLU A 2 18.73 -0.81 31.81
CA GLU A 2 17.42 -0.91 31.18
C GLU A 2 17.56 -1.86 29.99
N ILE A 3 16.55 -2.69 29.76
CA ILE A 3 16.52 -3.65 28.65
C ILE A 3 15.25 -3.34 27.86
N THR A 4 15.43 -3.07 26.57
CA THR A 4 14.33 -2.80 25.64
C THR A 4 14.16 -4.00 24.71
N PHE A 5 12.92 -4.49 24.58
CA PHE A 5 12.55 -5.54 23.65
C PHE A 5 11.85 -4.92 22.44
N THR A 6 12.50 -4.94 21.28
CA THR A 6 12.00 -4.38 20.01
C THR A 6 11.91 -5.48 18.97
N PRO A 7 10.82 -6.26 18.94
CA PRO A 7 10.66 -7.32 17.94
C PRO A 7 10.64 -6.73 16.54
N SER A 8 11.28 -7.40 15.58
CA SER A 8 11.25 -7.00 14.17
C SER A 8 10.31 -7.85 13.32
N ALA A 9 9.70 -8.89 13.90
CA ALA A 9 8.68 -9.70 13.24
C ALA A 9 7.33 -8.99 13.27
N VAL A 10 6.42 -9.36 12.36
CA VAL A 10 5.08 -8.76 12.30
C VAL A 10 4.26 -9.12 13.56
N GLY A 11 3.56 -8.14 14.13
CA GLY A 11 2.56 -8.36 15.18
C GLY A 11 3.11 -8.64 16.58
N ALA A 12 2.28 -9.22 17.46
CA ALA A 12 2.65 -9.52 18.85
C ALA A 12 3.72 -10.62 18.95
N GLN A 13 4.75 -10.36 19.76
CA GLN A 13 5.88 -11.27 19.95
C GLN A 13 6.19 -11.46 21.44
N GLU A 14 6.61 -12.68 21.78
CA GLU A 14 7.02 -13.06 23.13
C GLU A 14 8.45 -13.63 23.11
N ALA A 15 9.22 -13.35 24.17
CA ALA A 15 10.55 -13.90 24.39
C ALA A 15 10.83 -14.07 25.88
N PHE A 16 11.93 -14.73 26.21
CA PHE A 16 12.42 -14.83 27.59
C PHE A 16 13.85 -14.33 27.69
N LEU A 17 14.10 -13.41 28.63
CA LEU A 17 15.47 -13.12 29.08
C LEU A 17 15.85 -14.14 30.15
N ASN A 18 16.85 -14.98 29.85
CA ASN A 18 17.40 -15.95 30.78
C ASN A 18 18.65 -15.35 31.47
N ILE A 19 18.58 -15.16 32.78
CA ILE A 19 19.70 -14.72 33.61
C ILE A 19 20.26 -15.94 34.34
N VAL A 20 21.47 -16.33 33.98
CA VAL A 20 22.20 -17.44 34.59
C VAL A 20 23.07 -16.90 35.74
N SER A 21 22.88 -17.44 36.93
CA SER A 21 23.73 -17.14 38.09
C SER A 21 24.98 -18.01 38.08
N ASN A 22 26.12 -17.43 38.42
CA ASN A 22 27.37 -18.16 38.65
C ASN A 22 27.70 -18.34 40.14
N ASP A 23 26.74 -18.06 41.04
CA ASP A 23 26.90 -18.30 42.47
C ASP A 23 26.94 -19.80 42.78
N ALA A 24 27.95 -20.20 43.55
CA ALA A 24 28.24 -21.59 43.86
C ALA A 24 27.52 -22.09 45.13
N TYR A 25 27.07 -21.21 46.03
CA TYR A 25 26.30 -21.62 47.20
C TYR A 25 25.41 -20.52 47.82
N PRO A 26 24.07 -20.70 47.82
CA PRO A 26 23.35 -21.81 47.20
C PRO A 26 23.51 -21.79 45.66
N PRO A 27 23.40 -22.95 44.98
CA PRO A 27 23.40 -22.95 43.52
C PRO A 27 22.31 -22.01 43.02
N GLY A 28 22.70 -21.01 42.21
CA GLY A 28 21.75 -20.03 41.72
C GLY A 28 20.80 -20.63 40.68
N ASP A 29 19.50 -20.48 40.89
CA ASP A 29 18.50 -20.81 39.88
C ASP A 29 18.58 -19.82 38.70
N ASN A 30 18.28 -20.30 37.49
CA ASN A 30 18.10 -19.42 36.34
C ASN A 30 16.82 -18.59 36.51
N ILE A 31 16.93 -17.28 36.28
CA ILE A 31 15.77 -16.38 36.30
C ILE A 31 15.30 -16.18 34.85
N PHE A 32 14.03 -16.48 34.60
CA PHE A 32 13.38 -16.23 33.30
C PHE A 32 12.45 -15.03 33.42
N ILE A 33 12.72 -13.98 32.64
CA ILE A 33 11.88 -12.79 32.57
C ILE A 33 11.12 -12.83 31.25
N PRO A 34 9.79 -12.97 31.24
CA PRO A 34 9.00 -12.88 30.02
C PRO A 34 9.07 -11.46 29.46
N LEU A 35 9.27 -11.36 28.16
CA LEU A 35 9.25 -10.12 27.39
C LEU A 35 8.11 -10.22 26.40
N SER A 36 7.28 -9.18 26.34
CA SER A 36 6.22 -9.05 25.35
C SER A 36 6.39 -7.71 24.63
N GLY A 37 6.20 -7.71 23.33
CA GLY A 37 6.27 -6.50 22.52
C GLY A 37 5.44 -6.64 21.26
N TRP A 38 5.04 -5.50 20.70
CA TRP A 38 4.53 -5.44 19.33
C TRP A 38 5.71 -5.19 18.40
N GLY A 39 5.84 -5.99 17.35
CA GLY A 39 6.85 -5.80 16.33
C GLY A 39 6.38 -4.84 15.24
N VAL A 40 6.74 -5.12 13.98
CA VAL A 40 6.30 -4.28 12.86
C VAL A 40 4.83 -4.57 12.51
N ASP A 41 4.14 -3.59 11.94
CA ASP A 41 2.81 -3.83 11.38
C ASP A 41 2.90 -4.71 10.13
N ALA A 42 1.83 -5.45 9.84
CA ALA A 42 1.73 -6.18 8.58
C ALA A 42 1.64 -5.13 7.46
N SER A 43 2.67 -5.02 6.62
CA SER A 43 2.54 -4.25 5.38
C SER A 43 1.62 -5.01 4.44
N VAL A 44 0.53 -4.37 3.99
CA VAL A 44 -0.30 -4.92 2.93
C VAL A 44 0.56 -4.99 1.66
N ASP A 45 0.46 -6.09 0.92
CA ASP A 45 1.20 -6.26 -0.32
C ASP A 45 0.75 -5.21 -1.35
N PRO A 46 1.66 -4.41 -1.95
CA PRO A 46 1.28 -3.40 -2.93
C PRO A 46 0.55 -3.96 -4.16
N GLY A 47 0.80 -5.23 -4.53
CA GLY A 47 0.08 -5.92 -5.59
C GLY A 47 -1.37 -6.21 -5.21
N GLU A 48 -1.63 -6.62 -3.97
CA GLU A 48 -3.00 -6.80 -3.45
C GLU A 48 -3.78 -5.48 -3.41
N LEU A 49 -3.14 -4.37 -3.01
CA LEU A 49 -3.73 -3.04 -3.06
C LEU A 49 -4.05 -2.63 -4.50
N MET A 50 -3.12 -2.83 -5.43
CA MET A 50 -3.31 -2.50 -6.84
C MET A 50 -4.44 -3.32 -7.49
N ALA A 51 -4.55 -4.62 -7.15
CA ALA A 51 -5.66 -5.45 -7.59
C ALA A 51 -7.01 -4.92 -7.10
N THR A 52 -7.06 -4.40 -5.87
CA THR A 52 -8.25 -3.77 -5.28
C THR A 52 -8.61 -2.48 -6.02
N VAL A 53 -7.63 -1.64 -6.38
CA VAL A 53 -7.84 -0.44 -7.22
C VAL A 53 -8.42 -0.78 -8.58
N ILE A 54 -7.88 -1.81 -9.26
CA ILE A 54 -8.38 -2.24 -10.58
C ILE A 54 -9.81 -2.76 -10.48
N ALA A 55 -10.11 -3.58 -9.47
CA ALA A 55 -11.46 -4.09 -9.25
C ALA A 55 -12.47 -2.96 -8.99
N PHE A 56 -12.10 -2.00 -8.14
CA PHE A 56 -12.92 -0.81 -7.88
C PHE A 56 -13.16 0.02 -9.14
N PHE A 57 -12.13 0.24 -9.95
CA PHE A 57 -12.27 0.95 -11.22
C PHE A 57 -13.22 0.23 -12.18
N ASP A 58 -13.04 -1.08 -12.39
CA ASP A 58 -13.87 -1.86 -13.30
C ASP A 58 -15.34 -1.91 -12.83
N GLU A 59 -15.58 -2.08 -11.52
CA GLU A 59 -16.91 -2.04 -10.93
C GLU A 59 -17.55 -0.66 -11.06
N SER A 60 -16.82 0.41 -10.75
CA SER A 60 -17.30 1.80 -10.84
C SER A 60 -17.62 2.23 -12.27
N VAL A 61 -16.84 1.76 -13.24
CA VAL A 61 -17.13 1.97 -14.67
C VAL A 61 -18.39 1.22 -15.10
N SER A 62 -18.54 -0.03 -14.66
CA SER A 62 -19.73 -0.84 -14.93
C SER A 62 -20.99 -0.26 -14.28
N GLY A 63 -20.87 0.25 -13.05
CA GLY A 63 -21.93 0.92 -12.29
C GLY A 63 -22.23 2.34 -12.74
N GLY A 64 -21.35 2.96 -13.54
CA GLY A 64 -21.49 4.32 -14.04
C GLY A 64 -21.10 5.42 -13.05
N SER A 65 -20.53 5.08 -11.89
CA SER A 65 -19.98 6.06 -10.95
C SER A 65 -18.62 6.62 -11.39
N ILE A 66 -17.98 5.96 -12.36
CA ILE A 66 -16.82 6.49 -13.10
C ILE A 66 -17.11 6.48 -14.59
N ALA A 67 -16.81 7.60 -15.25
CA ALA A 67 -16.93 7.76 -16.69
C ALA A 67 -15.68 8.44 -17.27
N GLY A 68 -15.44 8.23 -18.56
CA GLY A 68 -14.38 8.93 -19.28
C GLY A 68 -14.70 10.40 -19.49
N SER A 69 -13.70 11.28 -19.38
CA SER A 69 -13.87 12.72 -19.54
C SER A 69 -13.59 13.20 -20.98
N GLY A 70 -14.18 14.32 -21.39
CA GLY A 70 -13.82 15.02 -22.63
C GLY A 70 -14.79 14.84 -23.80
N PRO A 71 -14.59 15.56 -24.91
CA PRO A 71 -15.57 15.68 -25.98
C PRO A 71 -15.63 14.43 -26.88
N GLY A 72 -16.84 14.03 -27.25
CA GLY A 72 -17.09 12.98 -28.25
C GLY A 72 -16.38 11.66 -27.93
N ASN A 73 -15.62 11.14 -28.89
CA ASN A 73 -14.91 9.86 -28.74
C ASN A 73 -13.72 9.93 -27.77
N SER A 74 -13.30 11.13 -27.32
CA SER A 74 -12.18 11.27 -26.38
C SER A 74 -12.50 10.69 -25.01
N ALA A 75 -13.76 10.75 -24.56
CA ALA A 75 -14.19 10.18 -23.29
C ALA A 75 -13.86 8.68 -23.19
N ALA A 76 -14.35 7.88 -24.14
CA ALA A 76 -14.09 6.45 -24.17
C ALA A 76 -12.59 6.12 -24.30
N GLY A 77 -11.87 6.90 -25.13
CA GLY A 77 -10.43 6.74 -25.31
C GLY A 77 -9.63 6.99 -24.03
N ARG A 78 -9.98 8.04 -23.28
CA ARG A 78 -9.34 8.40 -22.01
C ARG A 78 -9.65 7.40 -20.91
N LEU A 79 -10.89 6.94 -20.82
CA LEU A 79 -11.26 5.90 -19.86
C LEU A 79 -10.46 4.62 -20.09
N LYS A 80 -10.35 4.19 -21.36
CA LYS A 80 -9.54 3.03 -21.73
C LYS A 80 -8.05 3.25 -21.42
N ALA A 81 -7.54 4.45 -21.71
CA ALA A 81 -6.15 4.79 -21.40
C ALA A 81 -5.90 4.73 -19.89
N PHE A 82 -6.81 5.27 -19.07
CA PHE A 82 -6.70 5.21 -17.62
C PHE A 82 -6.68 3.77 -17.09
N GLY A 83 -7.60 2.92 -17.55
CA GLY A 83 -7.59 1.49 -17.19
C GLY A 83 -6.30 0.76 -17.61
N ASN A 84 -5.68 1.15 -18.72
CA ASN A 84 -4.38 0.62 -19.12
C ASN A 84 -3.24 1.12 -18.22
N MET A 85 -3.31 2.36 -17.73
CA MET A 85 -2.33 2.89 -16.78
C MET A 85 -2.35 2.10 -15.48
N LEU A 86 -3.54 1.81 -14.93
CA LEU A 86 -3.68 0.98 -13.73
C LEU A 86 -3.10 -0.43 -13.93
N LYS A 87 -3.41 -1.08 -15.06
CA LYS A 87 -2.89 -2.42 -15.39
C LYS A 87 -1.37 -2.41 -15.56
N ALA A 88 -0.83 -1.41 -16.26
CA ALA A 88 0.61 -1.25 -16.40
C ALA A 88 1.31 -1.03 -15.04
N SER A 89 0.71 -0.26 -14.13
CA SER A 89 1.22 -0.13 -12.76
C SER A 89 1.23 -1.48 -12.03
N SER A 90 0.17 -2.28 -12.15
CA SER A 90 0.13 -3.64 -11.58
C SER A 90 1.25 -4.53 -12.13
N ASP A 91 1.43 -4.57 -13.45
CA ASP A 91 2.50 -5.35 -14.09
C ASP A 91 3.89 -4.90 -13.62
N LEU A 92 4.09 -3.59 -13.40
CA LEU A 92 5.34 -3.03 -12.89
C LEU A 92 5.58 -3.41 -11.42
N ILE A 93 4.54 -3.42 -10.59
CA ILE A 93 4.61 -3.85 -9.19
C ILE A 93 4.95 -5.35 -9.13
N GLU A 94 4.28 -6.20 -9.91
CA GLU A 94 4.56 -7.64 -9.98
C GLU A 94 6.00 -7.91 -10.46
N ALA A 95 6.53 -7.08 -11.35
CA ALA A 95 7.91 -7.15 -11.82
C ALA A 95 8.95 -6.59 -10.83
N GLY A 96 8.53 -6.01 -9.69
CA GLY A 96 9.41 -5.35 -8.72
C GLY A 96 9.97 -4.01 -9.20
N ALA A 97 9.42 -3.44 -10.28
CA ALA A 97 9.87 -2.18 -10.89
C ALA A 97 9.17 -0.97 -10.25
N TYR A 98 9.34 -0.80 -8.93
CA TYR A 98 8.56 0.14 -8.13
C TYR A 98 8.74 1.62 -8.52
N ASP A 99 9.94 2.06 -8.90
CA ASP A 99 10.17 3.44 -9.37
C ASP A 99 9.33 3.79 -10.61
N LEU A 100 9.20 2.82 -11.53
CA LEU A 100 8.39 2.96 -12.73
C LEU A 100 6.90 2.90 -12.40
N ALA A 101 6.50 2.01 -11.48
CA ALA A 101 5.12 1.93 -11.00
C ALA A 101 4.68 3.25 -10.36
N CYS A 102 5.52 3.84 -9.50
CA CYS A 102 5.27 5.14 -8.88
C CYS A 102 5.11 6.26 -9.91
N THR A 103 5.95 6.30 -10.94
CA THR A 103 5.83 7.27 -12.04
C THR A 103 4.48 7.10 -12.76
N GLN A 104 4.09 5.86 -13.04
CA GLN A 104 2.84 5.54 -13.74
C GLN A 104 1.60 5.86 -12.89
N LEU A 105 1.65 5.58 -11.58
CA LEU A 105 0.60 5.89 -10.62
C LEU A 105 0.47 7.39 -10.37
N GLN A 106 1.57 8.13 -10.33
CA GLN A 106 1.54 9.59 -10.24
C GLN A 106 0.88 10.22 -11.48
N ASP A 107 1.17 9.70 -12.69
CA ASP A 107 0.47 10.15 -13.89
C ASP A 107 -1.02 9.78 -13.84
N ALA A 108 -1.38 8.61 -13.30
CA ALA A 108 -2.79 8.24 -13.09
C ALA A 108 -3.47 9.20 -12.10
N LEU A 109 -2.83 9.51 -10.97
CA LEU A 109 -3.34 10.43 -9.95
C LEU A 109 -3.61 11.82 -10.54
N ASN A 110 -2.65 12.38 -11.28
CA ASN A 110 -2.79 13.67 -11.98
C ASN A 110 -3.90 13.67 -13.06
N ARG A 111 -4.48 12.51 -13.39
CA ARG A 111 -5.54 12.34 -14.39
C ARG A 111 -6.89 11.98 -13.74
N THR A 112 -6.99 12.01 -12.42
CA THR A 112 -8.21 11.76 -11.66
C THR A 112 -8.38 12.72 -10.47
N ASP A 113 -7.48 13.67 -10.27
CA ASP A 113 -7.42 14.54 -9.09
C ASP A 113 -8.35 15.77 -9.18
N GLY A 114 -9.09 15.92 -10.28
CA GLY A 114 -9.93 17.09 -10.53
C GLY A 114 -9.12 18.33 -10.93
N GLY A 115 -7.79 18.22 -10.95
CA GLY A 115 -6.84 19.27 -11.27
C GLY A 115 -6.66 19.40 -12.78
N THR A 116 -6.46 20.63 -13.26
CA THR A 116 -6.04 20.86 -14.64
C THR A 116 -5.03 22.00 -14.70
N PRO A 117 -3.86 21.85 -15.38
CA PRO A 117 -3.37 20.71 -16.19
C PRO A 117 -2.52 19.66 -15.42
N PRO A 118 -2.45 18.39 -15.91
CA PRO A 118 -3.04 17.88 -17.15
C PRO A 118 -4.55 17.64 -17.04
N PRO A 119 -5.29 17.47 -18.16
CA PRO A 119 -6.71 17.14 -18.10
C PRO A 119 -6.94 15.76 -17.50
N ASP A 120 -7.92 15.66 -16.60
CA ASP A 120 -8.44 14.39 -16.11
C ASP A 120 -8.86 13.48 -17.26
N PHE A 121 -8.73 12.18 -17.05
CA PHE A 121 -9.22 11.13 -17.95
C PHE A 121 -10.52 10.52 -17.47
N VAL A 122 -10.77 10.59 -16.16
CA VAL A 122 -11.97 10.06 -15.52
C VAL A 122 -12.70 11.16 -14.75
N THR A 123 -13.99 10.96 -14.55
CA THR A 123 -14.86 11.83 -13.76
C THR A 123 -16.00 10.98 -13.18
N GLY A 124 -16.80 11.55 -12.29
CA GLY A 124 -17.94 10.89 -11.64
C GLY A 124 -17.81 10.86 -10.12
N ASP A 125 -18.86 10.38 -9.47
CA ASP A 125 -19.00 10.43 -8.01
C ASP A 125 -17.92 9.64 -7.26
N SER A 126 -17.33 8.63 -7.91
CA SER A 126 -16.28 7.77 -7.34
C SER A 126 -14.86 8.18 -7.75
N ALA A 127 -14.66 9.30 -8.45
CA ALA A 127 -13.33 9.71 -8.91
C ALA A 127 -12.37 10.08 -7.76
N ASP A 128 -12.86 10.78 -6.73
CA ASP A 128 -12.06 11.14 -5.55
C ASP A 128 -11.66 9.91 -4.74
N GLU A 129 -12.55 8.92 -4.64
CA GLU A 129 -12.27 7.64 -3.98
C GLU A 129 -11.20 6.84 -4.75
N LEU A 130 -11.30 6.79 -6.08
CA LEU A 130 -10.26 6.19 -6.92
C LEU A 130 -8.89 6.86 -6.72
N ALA A 131 -8.85 8.19 -6.67
CA ALA A 131 -7.63 8.95 -6.41
C ALA A 131 -7.03 8.60 -5.03
N ALA A 132 -7.88 8.46 -4.00
CA ALA A 132 -7.45 8.06 -2.66
C ALA A 132 -6.85 6.65 -2.64
N MET A 133 -7.45 5.69 -3.34
CA MET A 133 -6.92 4.33 -3.41
C MET A 133 -5.59 4.27 -4.18
N ILE A 134 -5.40 5.11 -5.21
CA ILE A 134 -4.11 5.22 -5.92
C ILE A 134 -3.03 5.75 -4.97
N MET A 135 -3.34 6.76 -4.15
CA MET A 135 -2.40 7.27 -3.14
C MET A 135 -2.03 6.19 -2.11
N GLU A 136 -2.97 5.34 -1.69
CA GLU A 136 -2.66 4.23 -0.78
C GLU A 136 -1.64 3.24 -1.38
N VAL A 137 -1.76 2.92 -2.67
CA VAL A 137 -0.74 2.11 -3.37
C VAL A 137 0.61 2.83 -3.39
N MET A 138 0.63 4.13 -3.68
CA MET A 138 1.87 4.92 -3.70
C MET A 138 2.54 5.00 -2.31
N ASP A 139 1.76 5.06 -1.24
CA ASP A 139 2.27 5.04 0.15
C ASP A 139 2.93 3.70 0.46
N ALA A 140 2.25 2.60 0.09
CA ALA A 140 2.78 1.25 0.26
C ALA A 140 4.07 0.99 -0.56
N LEU A 141 4.22 1.67 -1.69
CA LEU A 141 5.45 1.65 -2.50
C LEU A 141 6.54 2.61 -1.98
N GLY A 142 6.21 3.50 -1.05
CA GLY A 142 7.15 4.47 -0.46
C GLY A 142 7.47 5.66 -1.37
N CYS A 143 6.52 6.09 -2.22
CA CYS A 143 6.71 7.16 -3.19
C CYS A 143 5.71 8.32 -3.07
N LEU A 144 5.21 8.55 -1.86
CA LEU A 144 4.45 9.75 -1.45
C LEU A 144 5.32 10.77 -0.71
#